data_AF-A0A840F1S8-F1
#
_entry.id   AF-A0A840F1S8-F1
#
_cell.length_a   1.000
_cell.length_b   1.000
_cell.length_c   1.000
_cell.angle_alpha   90.00
_cell.angle_beta   90.00
_cell.angle_gamma   90.00
#
_symmetry.space_group_name_H-M   'P 1'
#
loop_
_entity.id
_entity.type
_entity.pdbx_description
1 polymer ?
#
loop_
_entity_poly.entity_id
_entity_poly.type
_entity_poly.pdbx_seq_one_letter_code
_entity_poly.pdbx_strand_id
1 'polypeptide(L)' 'MGELTDKIKGNVNEAIGKVKESIGEHQGNEKLAAEGEAQQAKGKGEQMKGSVKGALGDDI' A
#
# COMPACT_ATOMS: atom_id res chain seq x y z
N MET A 1 14.86 -17.49 3.78
CA MET A 1 14.37 -16.95 2.48
C MET A 1 13.37 -15.86 2.80
N GLY A 2 13.59 -14.61 2.41
CA GLY A 2 12.60 -13.56 2.71
C GLY A 2 13.00 -12.19 2.18
N GLU A 3 14.01 -11.56 2.77
CA GLU A 3 14.29 -10.13 2.54
C GLU A 3 14.49 -9.70 1.09
N LEU A 4 15.14 -10.51 0.24
CA LEU A 4 15.31 -10.16 -1.17
C LEU A 4 13.99 -10.29 -1.95
N THR A 5 13.21 -11.33 -1.66
CA THR A 5 11.89 -11.55 -2.26
C THR A 5 10.90 -10.48 -1.79
N ASP A 6 10.99 -10.06 -0.54
CA ASP A 6 10.15 -9.01 0.04
C ASP A 6 10.52 -7.61 -0.49
N LYS A 7 11.82 -7.30 -0.65
CA LYS A 7 12.27 -6.07 -1.34
C LYS A 7 11.87 -6.03 -2.80
N ILE A 8 12.01 -7.15 -3.52
CA ILE A 8 11.60 -7.23 -4.92
C ILE A 8 10.08 -7.08 -5.04
N LYS A 9 9.29 -7.74 -4.16
CA LYS A 9 7.84 -7.54 -4.11
C LYS A 9 7.44 -6.11 -3.77
N GLY A 10 8.14 -5.46 -2.84
CA GLY A 10 7.94 -4.05 -2.49
C GLY A 10 8.13 -3.15 -3.72
N ASN A 11 9.28 -3.28 -4.38
CA ASN A 11 9.60 -2.49 -5.59
C ASN A 11 8.66 -2.79 -6.77
N VAL A 12 8.24 -4.05 -6.93
CA VAL A 12 7.27 -4.45 -7.97
C VAL A 12 5.89 -3.86 -7.70
N ASN A 13 5.43 -3.86 -6.44
CA ASN A 13 4.16 -3.26 -6.07
C ASN A 13 4.17 -1.73 -6.23
N GLU A 14 5.29 -1.06 -5.90
CA GLU A 14 5.47 0.36 -6.18
C GLU A 14 5.47 0.68 -7.67
N ALA A 15 6.15 -0.14 -8.49
CA ALA A 15 6.17 0.03 -9.93
C ALA A 15 4.77 -0.15 -10.54
N ILE A 16 4.03 -1.19 -10.12
CA ILE A 16 2.65 -1.42 -10.55
C ILE A 16 1.72 -0.29 -10.06
N GLY A 17 1.95 0.20 -8.83
CA GLY A 17 1.23 1.33 -8.26
C GLY A 17 1.41 2.60 -9.07
N LYS A 18 2.65 2.98 -9.37
CA LYS A 18 2.97 4.14 -10.24
C LYS A 18 2.42 4.00 -11.65
N VAL A 19 2.45 2.78 -12.21
CA VAL A 19 1.86 2.52 -13.52
C VAL A 19 0.33 2.67 -13.47
N LYS A 20 -0.34 2.16 -12.42
CA LYS A 20 -1.78 2.37 -12.23
C LYS A 20 -2.14 3.84 -11.97
N GLU A 21 -1.31 4.56 -11.23
CA GLU A 21 -1.47 5.99 -10.96
C GLU A 21 -1.34 6.80 -12.26
N SER A 22 -0.26 6.60 -13.02
CA SER A 22 -0.09 7.21 -14.35
C SER A 22 -1.21 6.83 -15.31
N ILE A 23 -1.62 5.56 -15.37
CA ILE A 23 -2.72 5.15 -16.26
C ILE A 23 -4.06 5.73 -15.78
N GLY A 24 -4.29 5.81 -14.47
CA GLY A 24 -5.51 6.35 -13.87
C GLY A 24 -5.65 7.85 -14.08
N GLU A 25 -4.56 8.60 -13.88
CA GLU A 25 -4.48 10.04 -14.15
C GLU A 25 -4.64 10.35 -15.65
N HIS A 26 -4.00 9.56 -16.53
CA HIS A 26 -4.07 9.79 -17.98
C HIS A 26 -5.39 9.32 -18.62
N GLN A 27 -6.07 8.30 -18.09
CA GLN A 27 -7.38 7.86 -18.62
C GLN A 27 -8.57 8.61 -18.03
N GLY A 28 -8.39 9.52 -17.06
CA GLY A 28 -9.50 10.25 -16.46
C GLY A 28 -10.51 9.32 -15.78
N ASN A 29 -10.04 8.23 -15.16
CA ASN A 29 -10.91 7.26 -14.53
C ASN A 29 -10.99 7.58 -13.03
N GLU A 30 -11.84 8.54 -12.68
CA GLU A 30 -12.13 8.97 -11.29
C GLU A 30 -12.41 7.80 -10.36
N LYS A 31 -12.95 6.70 -10.92
CA LYS A 31 -13.20 5.46 -10.17
C LYS A 31 -11.92 4.77 -9.69
N LEU A 32 -10.87 4.75 -10.52
CA LEU A 32 -9.56 4.19 -10.14
C LEU A 32 -8.84 5.06 -9.11
N ALA A 33 -8.94 6.38 -9.24
CA ALA A 33 -8.41 7.31 -8.24
C ALA A 33 -9.12 7.15 -6.89
N ALA A 34 -10.46 7.08 -6.89
CA ALA A 34 -11.26 6.86 -5.70
C ALA A 34 -11.00 5.50 -5.04
N GLU A 35 -10.90 4.42 -5.84
CA GLU A 35 -10.50 3.10 -5.33
C GLU A 35 -9.09 3.13 -4.73
N GLY A 36 -8.14 3.81 -5.38
CA GLY A 36 -6.77 3.97 -4.88
C GLY A 36 -6.69 4.75 -3.55
N GLU A 37 -7.43 5.85 -3.44
CA GLU A 37 -7.50 6.65 -2.22
C GLU A 37 -8.15 5.87 -1.06
N ALA A 38 -9.23 5.14 -1.34
CA ALA A 38 -9.87 4.25 -0.38
C ALA A 38 -8.92 3.12 0.07
N GLN A 39 -8.13 2.56 -0.85
CA GLN A 39 -7.14 1.53 -0.54
C GLN A 39 -5.99 2.08 0.30
N GLN A 40 -5.51 3.29 0.02
CA GLN A 40 -4.51 3.97 0.85
C GLN A 40 -5.03 4.26 2.27
N ALA A 41 -6.26 4.77 2.38
CA ALA A 41 -6.87 5.05 3.67
C ALA A 41 -7.00 3.77 4.51
N LYS A 42 -7.43 2.68 3.89
CA LYS A 42 -7.52 1.36 4.52
C LYS A 42 -6.14 0.85 4.94
N GLY A 43 -5.15 0.91 4.04
CA GLY A 43 -3.77 0.51 4.33
C GLY A 43 -3.13 1.31 5.46
N LYS A 44 -3.32 2.63 5.50
CA LYS A 44 -2.88 3.49 6.61
C LYS A 44 -3.57 3.13 7.93
N GLY A 45 -4.87 2.85 7.89
CA GLY A 45 -5.61 2.41 9.08
C GLY A 45 -5.13 1.06 9.62
N GLU A 46 -4.87 0.10 8.73
CA GLU A 46 -4.32 -1.21 9.10
C GLU A 46 -2.88 -1.09 9.61
N GLN A 47 -2.05 -0.24 9.00
CA GLN A 47 -0.70 0.02 9.47
C GLN A 47 -0.69 0.72 10.83
N MET A 48 -1.54 1.73 11.06
CA MET A 48 -1.70 2.34 12.38
C MET A 48 -2.16 1.33 13.42
N LYS A 49 -3.17 0.51 13.10
CA LYS A 49 -3.66 -0.53 14.00
C LYS A 49 -2.58 -1.59 14.28
N GLY A 50 -1.80 -1.96 13.27
CA GLY A 50 -0.67 -2.88 13.39
C GLY A 50 0.46 -2.29 14.23
N SER A 51 0.81 -1.02 14.03
CA SER A 51 1.81 -0.31 14.83
C SER A 51 1.36 -0.13 16.28
N VAL A 52 0.09 0.20 16.52
CA VAL A 52 -0.48 0.29 17.88
C VAL A 52 -0.51 -1.09 18.54
N LYS A 53 -0.92 -2.14 17.81
CA LYS A 53 -0.94 -3.50 18.34
C LYS A 53 0.48 -4.06 18.57
N GLY A 54 1.45 -3.69 17.72
CA GLY A 54 2.86 -3.99 17.91
C GLY A 54 3.40 -3.26 19.13
N ALA A 55 3.26 -1.93 19.20
CA ALA A 55 3.71 -1.14 20.35
C ALA A 55 3.07 -1.53 21.70
N LEU A 56 1.85 -2.10 21.68
CA LEU A 56 1.16 -2.57 22.89
C LEU A 56 1.29 -4.08 23.13
N GLY A 57 1.78 -4.84 22.15
CA GLY A 57 1.81 -6.31 22.17
C GLY A 57 3.20 -6.92 22.04
N ASP A 58 4.21 -6.14 21.69
CA ASP A 58 5.63 -6.55 21.62
C ASP A 58 6.34 -6.41 22.98
N ASP A 59 5.62 -5.98 24.03
CA ASP A 59 6.08 -5.91 25.43
C ASP A 59 5.69 -7.16 26.27
N ILE A 60 5.40 -8.31 25.63
CA ILE A 60 5.21 -9.62 26.30
C ILE A 60 6.06 -10.71 25.64
#